data_AF-A0A5J4WDF7-F1
#
_entry.id   AF-A0A5J4WDF7-F1
#
_cell.length_a   1.000
_cell.length_b   1.000
_cell.length_c   1.000
_cell.angle_alpha   90.00
_cell.angle_beta   90.00
_cell.angle_gamma   90.00
#
_symmetry.space_group_name_H-M   'P 1'
#
loop_
_entity.id
_entity.type
_entity.pdbx_description
1 polymer ?
#
loop_
_entity_poly.entity_id
_entity_poly.type
_entity_poly.pdbx_seq_one_letter_code
_entity_poly.pdbx_strand_id
1 'polypeptide(L)'
;MILQDGMSGNVPVNSSLIQPALERNSFCDSIFSFLLFLPINQINSQIHSQLLFCIVNSCAVEQKMTLAKKEIMKLSSKLFVSEDAGVKWHAAYIVERIMYSCAAFVPNSQPNPQKQTFEREGLLTQLARIVANANDSEQDVATVGASAIAIGHAYKATNHIDIMANGYVRDLKALLSNQNEKIVEKSLLLSGFLIALGSNTNKISLKQWIPVAVVQQLSLNQDKEISRNAGMLLKLLME
;
A
#
# COMPACT_ATOMS: atom_id res chain seq x y z
N MET A 1 7.38 -12.14 10.15
CA MET A 1 8.08 -11.26 11.10
C MET A 1 7.77 -9.83 10.68
N ILE A 2 7.09 -9.10 11.56
CA ILE A 2 6.34 -7.87 11.27
C ILE A 2 7.32 -6.69 11.08
N LEU A 3 7.15 -5.95 9.99
CA LEU A 3 7.86 -4.70 9.70
C LEU A 3 7.10 -3.53 10.33
N GLN A 4 7.42 -3.15 11.57
CA GLN A 4 7.09 -1.84 12.14
C GLN A 4 8.18 -1.51 13.16
N ASP A 5 8.98 -0.48 12.88
CA ASP A 5 9.16 0.65 13.79
C ASP A 5 10.29 1.56 13.29
N GLY A 6 9.86 2.64 12.65
CA GLY A 6 10.71 3.76 12.30
C GLY A 6 9.79 4.87 11.82
N MET A 7 9.59 5.89 12.64
CA MET A 7 8.74 7.07 12.44
C MET A 7 7.29 6.96 12.94
N SER A 8 7.10 6.96 14.25
CA SER A 8 5.93 7.62 14.84
C SER A 8 6.28 8.16 16.22
N GLY A 9 6.28 9.49 16.37
CA GLY A 9 6.11 10.08 17.69
C GLY A 9 4.79 9.57 18.25
N ASN A 10 4.87 8.77 19.32
CA ASN A 10 3.71 8.22 20.00
C ASN A 10 2.93 9.35 20.67
N VAL A 11 1.98 9.94 19.94
CA VAL A 11 0.87 10.64 20.57
C VAL A 11 0.01 9.55 21.22
N PRO A 12 -0.22 9.58 22.55
CA PRO A 12 -1.08 8.60 23.20
C PRO A 12 -2.49 8.75 22.63
N VAL A 13 -2.88 7.79 21.80
CA VAL A 13 -4.21 7.73 21.19
C VAL A 13 -5.19 7.29 22.27
N ASN A 14 -6.17 8.14 22.59
CA ASN A 14 -7.27 7.78 23.47
C ASN A 14 -8.25 6.87 22.71
N SER A 15 -7.92 5.58 22.64
CA SER A 15 -8.68 4.56 21.89
C SER A 15 -10.16 4.48 22.28
N SER A 16 -10.52 4.92 23.50
CA SER A 16 -11.90 4.95 23.99
C SER A 16 -12.80 5.94 23.25
N LEU A 17 -12.25 7.02 22.67
CA LEU A 17 -13.03 8.03 21.95
C LEU A 17 -13.25 7.72 20.47
N ILE A 18 -12.50 6.75 19.94
CA ILE A 18 -12.54 6.40 18.51
C ILE A 18 -13.79 5.58 18.20
N GLN A 19 -14.18 4.67 19.10
CA GLN A 19 -15.32 3.80 18.84
C GLN A 19 -16.63 4.58 18.64
N PRO A 20 -16.99 5.56 19.50
CA PRO A 20 -18.16 6.40 19.26
C PRO A 20 -18.06 7.22 17.97
N ALA A 21 -16.84 7.70 17.62
CA ALA A 21 -16.61 8.45 16.39
C ALA A 21 -16.78 7.62 15.11
N LEU A 22 -16.87 6.28 15.20
CA LEU A 22 -17.04 5.37 14.07
C LEU A 22 -18.47 4.82 13.92
N GLU A 23 -19.38 5.16 14.83
CA GLU A 23 -20.78 4.72 14.77
C GLU A 23 -21.52 5.25 13.52
N ARG A 24 -22.78 4.89 13.33
CA ARG A 24 -23.55 5.34 12.16
C ARG A 24 -23.96 6.81 12.33
N ASN A 25 -23.80 7.62 11.28
CA ASN A 25 -24.01 9.08 11.32
C ASN A 25 -23.07 9.76 12.32
N SER A 26 -21.87 9.21 12.46
CA SER A 26 -20.89 9.69 13.42
C SER A 26 -20.10 10.88 12.89
N PHE A 27 -19.22 11.40 13.74
CA PHE A 27 -18.20 12.39 13.39
C PHE A 27 -17.41 12.01 12.13
N CYS A 28 -17.00 10.74 11.96
CA CYS A 28 -16.27 10.30 10.77
C CYS A 28 -17.13 10.43 9.50
N ASP A 29 -18.42 10.09 9.56
CA ASP A 29 -19.32 10.19 8.39
C ASP A 29 -19.47 11.66 7.96
N SER A 30 -19.59 12.57 8.92
CA SER A 30 -19.63 14.02 8.67
C SER A 30 -18.34 14.55 8.05
N ILE A 31 -17.17 14.12 8.56
CA ILE A 31 -15.87 14.49 7.98
C ILE A 31 -15.75 13.97 6.54
N PHE A 32 -16.07 12.70 6.31
CA PHE A 32 -15.94 12.11 4.97
C PHE A 32 -16.88 12.80 3.98
N SER A 33 -18.11 13.06 4.38
CA SER A 33 -19.10 13.78 3.57
C SER A 33 -18.62 15.21 3.24
N PHE A 34 -18.11 15.93 4.24
CA PHE A 34 -17.56 17.27 4.06
C PHE A 34 -16.39 17.29 3.07
N LEU A 35 -15.42 16.39 3.25
CA LEU A 35 -14.25 16.31 2.36
C LEU A 35 -14.61 15.80 0.96
N LEU A 36 -15.63 14.97 0.83
CA LEU A 36 -16.18 14.58 -0.47
C LEU A 36 -16.87 15.74 -1.17
N PHE A 37 -17.43 16.70 -0.45
CA PHE A 37 -18.04 17.90 -1.01
C PHE A 37 -17.01 18.95 -1.47
N LEU A 38 -15.88 19.09 -0.77
CA LEU A 38 -14.86 20.09 -1.11
C LEU A 38 -14.23 19.84 -2.50
N PRO A 39 -14.04 20.85 -3.36
CA PRO A 39 -13.22 20.70 -4.56
C PRO A 39 -11.82 20.15 -4.25
N ILE A 40 -11.27 19.27 -5.10
CA ILE A 40 -9.98 18.60 -4.82
C ILE A 40 -8.83 19.59 -4.64
N ASN A 41 -8.83 20.70 -5.38
CA ASN A 41 -7.84 21.77 -5.27
C ASN A 41 -7.93 22.60 -3.97
N GLN A 42 -8.98 22.42 -3.16
CA GLN A 42 -9.11 23.03 -1.83
C GLN A 42 -8.67 22.08 -0.71
N ILE A 43 -8.44 20.80 -1.03
CA ILE A 43 -7.95 19.81 -0.07
C ILE A 43 -6.42 19.89 -0.05
N ASN A 44 -5.86 20.21 1.12
CA ASN A 44 -4.42 20.30 1.33
C ASN A 44 -3.89 19.21 2.26
N SER A 45 -2.58 18.99 2.18
CA SER A 45 -1.85 18.00 2.97
C SER A 45 -1.92 18.25 4.48
N GLN A 46 -1.75 19.50 4.91
CA GLN A 46 -1.53 19.85 6.33
C GLN A 46 -2.77 19.78 7.22
N ILE A 47 -3.97 20.00 6.65
CA ILE A 47 -5.21 20.09 7.41
C ILE A 47 -6.11 18.90 7.08
N HIS A 48 -6.55 18.83 5.82
CA HIS A 48 -7.65 17.99 5.43
C HIS A 48 -7.26 16.52 5.35
N SER A 49 -6.20 16.21 4.60
CA SER A 49 -5.75 14.82 4.47
C SER A 49 -4.97 14.33 5.69
N GLN A 50 -4.26 15.23 6.40
CA GLN A 50 -3.66 14.93 7.71
C GLN A 50 -4.70 14.47 8.74
N LEU A 51 -5.88 15.10 8.78
CA LEU A 51 -6.97 14.68 9.67
C LEU A 51 -7.37 13.22 9.41
N LEU A 52 -7.55 12.85 8.14
CA LEU A 52 -7.88 11.47 7.77
C LEU A 52 -6.76 10.50 8.14
N PHE A 53 -5.51 10.87 7.86
CA PHE A 53 -4.34 10.10 8.25
C PHE A 53 -4.32 9.84 9.76
N CYS A 54 -4.54 10.88 10.57
CA CYS A 54 -4.60 10.76 12.02
C CYS A 54 -5.74 9.84 12.49
N ILE A 55 -6.95 9.96 11.90
CA ILE A 55 -8.09 9.08 12.24
C ILE A 55 -7.72 7.62 11.98
N VAL A 56 -7.21 7.31 10.77
CA VAL A 56 -6.88 5.94 10.39
C VAL A 56 -5.75 5.38 11.24
N ASN A 57 -4.70 6.16 11.52
CA ASN A 57 -3.59 5.69 12.36
C ASN A 57 -3.98 5.49 13.81
N SER A 58 -4.97 6.22 14.29
CA SER A 58 -5.49 6.06 15.64
C SER A 58 -6.39 4.82 15.79
N CYS A 59 -6.97 4.32 14.70
CA CYS A 59 -7.88 3.16 14.75
C CYS A 59 -7.16 1.84 15.03
N ALA A 60 -7.78 0.95 15.80
CA ALA A 60 -7.43 -0.47 15.85
C ALA A 60 -7.72 -1.20 14.51
N VAL A 61 -7.29 -2.45 14.36
CA VAL A 61 -7.48 -3.21 13.11
C VAL A 61 -8.97 -3.36 12.77
N GLU A 62 -9.80 -3.73 13.75
CA GLU A 62 -11.25 -3.92 13.61
C GLU A 62 -11.96 -2.60 13.27
N GLN A 63 -11.44 -1.49 13.80
CA GLN A 63 -11.94 -0.14 13.50
C GLN A 63 -11.59 0.27 12.07
N LYS A 64 -10.38 -0.03 11.58
CA LYS A 64 -10.01 0.18 10.17
C LYS A 64 -10.87 -0.67 9.22
N MET A 65 -11.22 -1.90 9.62
CA MET A 65 -12.18 -2.72 8.86
C MET A 65 -13.59 -2.10 8.82
N THR A 66 -13.98 -1.41 9.88
CA THR A 66 -15.25 -0.65 9.93
C THR A 66 -15.19 0.58 9.02
N LEU A 67 -14.09 1.32 9.05
CA LEU A 67 -13.83 2.43 8.13
C LEU A 67 -13.89 2.00 6.67
N ALA A 68 -13.37 0.83 6.32
CA ALA A 68 -13.41 0.29 4.95
C ALA A 68 -14.82 0.15 4.37
N LYS A 69 -15.83 0.02 5.24
CA LYS A 69 -17.26 -0.09 4.86
C LYS A 69 -17.96 1.27 4.74
N LYS A 70 -17.27 2.37 5.05
CA LYS A 70 -17.74 3.75 4.92
C LYS A 70 -17.17 4.39 3.65
N GLU A 71 -17.33 5.70 3.49
CA GLU A 71 -16.92 6.42 2.28
C GLU A 71 -15.41 6.71 2.17
N ILE A 72 -14.59 6.25 3.12
CA ILE A 72 -13.14 6.55 3.13
C ILE A 72 -12.40 6.02 1.89
N MET A 73 -12.89 4.94 1.26
CA MET A 73 -12.31 4.40 0.02
C MET A 73 -12.57 5.33 -1.17
N LYS A 74 -13.82 5.76 -1.32
CA LYS A 74 -14.22 6.75 -2.32
C LYS A 74 -13.48 8.08 -2.13
N LEU A 75 -13.35 8.51 -0.88
CA LEU A 75 -12.60 9.71 -0.53
C LEU A 75 -11.12 9.54 -0.91
N SER A 76 -10.49 8.41 -0.58
CA SER A 76 -9.09 8.14 -0.96
C SER A 76 -8.89 8.18 -2.48
N SER A 77 -9.82 7.61 -3.25
CA SER A 77 -9.80 7.65 -4.72
C SER A 77 -9.81 9.08 -5.26
N LYS A 78 -10.62 9.95 -4.65
CA LYS A 78 -10.63 11.39 -4.96
C LYS A 78 -9.30 12.06 -4.61
N LEU A 79 -8.70 11.74 -3.46
CA LEU A 79 -7.44 12.34 -3.01
C LEU A 79 -6.26 12.05 -3.95
N PHE A 80 -6.24 10.90 -4.61
CA PHE A 80 -5.20 10.56 -5.60
C PHE A 80 -5.17 11.50 -6.82
N VAL A 81 -6.26 12.21 -7.09
CA VAL A 81 -6.36 13.18 -8.19
C VAL A 81 -5.73 14.54 -7.82
N SER A 82 -5.38 14.77 -6.56
CA SER A 82 -4.75 16.02 -6.12
C SER A 82 -3.42 16.26 -6.84
N GLU A 83 -3.03 17.51 -7.03
CA GLU A 83 -1.66 17.87 -7.45
C GLU A 83 -0.70 17.95 -6.24
N ASP A 84 -1.23 18.10 -5.03
CA ASP A 84 -0.45 18.10 -3.79
C ASP A 84 0.08 16.68 -3.50
N ALA A 85 1.41 16.53 -3.59
CA ALA A 85 2.10 15.26 -3.34
C ALA A 85 1.86 14.73 -1.92
N GLY A 86 1.74 15.59 -0.91
CA GLY A 86 1.41 15.19 0.46
C GLY A 86 0.00 14.63 0.59
N VAL A 87 -0.97 15.17 -0.18
CA VAL A 87 -2.32 14.62 -0.25
C VAL A 87 -2.32 13.22 -0.88
N LYS A 88 -1.58 13.01 -1.98
CA LYS A 88 -1.42 11.69 -2.61
C LYS A 88 -0.76 10.69 -1.66
N TRP A 89 0.28 11.14 -0.94
CA TRP A 89 0.97 10.31 0.04
C TRP A 89 0.02 9.85 1.15
N HIS A 90 -0.75 10.76 1.75
CA HIS A 90 -1.77 10.40 2.73
C HIS A 90 -2.80 9.42 2.17
N ALA A 91 -3.25 9.61 0.93
CA ALA A 91 -4.18 8.70 0.28
C ALA A 91 -3.60 7.29 0.12
N ALA A 92 -2.38 7.17 -0.40
CA ALA A 92 -1.66 5.89 -0.53
C ALA A 92 -1.51 5.18 0.82
N TYR A 93 -1.11 5.94 1.84
CA TYR A 93 -0.94 5.41 3.19
C TYR A 93 -2.27 4.95 3.81
N ILE A 94 -3.33 5.77 3.74
CA ILE A 94 -4.66 5.40 4.25
C ILE A 94 -5.15 4.10 3.61
N VAL A 95 -5.02 3.99 2.29
CA VAL A 95 -5.44 2.80 1.54
C VAL A 95 -4.60 1.59 1.94
N GLU A 96 -3.29 1.72 2.06
CA GLU A 96 -2.39 0.66 2.54
C GLU A 96 -2.83 0.13 3.91
N ARG A 97 -3.01 1.01 4.90
CA ARG A 97 -3.37 0.61 6.28
C ARG A 97 -4.73 -0.09 6.34
N ILE A 98 -5.70 0.38 5.56
CA ILE A 98 -7.03 -0.22 5.51
C ILE A 98 -6.99 -1.57 4.78
N MET A 99 -6.28 -1.66 3.66
CA MET A 99 -6.11 -2.91 2.92
C MET A 99 -5.43 -3.96 3.78
N TYR A 100 -4.32 -3.60 4.45
CA TYR A 100 -3.64 -4.45 5.42
C TYR A 100 -4.61 -4.98 6.48
N SER A 101 -5.40 -4.09 7.09
CA SER A 101 -6.33 -4.46 8.16
C SER A 101 -7.43 -5.41 7.69
N CYS A 102 -7.99 -5.17 6.50
CA CYS A 102 -8.97 -6.07 5.89
C CYS A 102 -8.37 -7.43 5.51
N ALA A 103 -7.07 -7.47 5.23
CA ALA A 103 -6.33 -8.68 4.92
C ALA A 103 -5.85 -9.45 6.16
N ALA A 104 -5.69 -8.82 7.32
CA ALA A 104 -4.96 -9.38 8.47
C ALA A 104 -5.49 -10.74 8.95
N PHE A 105 -6.81 -10.97 8.88
CA PHE A 105 -7.46 -12.17 9.43
C PHE A 105 -7.92 -13.18 8.38
N VAL A 106 -7.51 -12.99 7.13
CA VAL A 106 -7.95 -13.81 6.00
C VAL A 106 -6.80 -14.73 5.57
N PRO A 107 -7.03 -16.03 5.31
CA PRO A 107 -5.99 -16.91 4.81
C PRO A 107 -5.31 -16.34 3.56
N ASN A 108 -4.00 -16.58 3.38
CA ASN A 108 -3.26 -16.09 2.21
C ASN A 108 -3.83 -16.60 0.87
N SER A 109 -4.52 -17.74 0.90
CA SER A 109 -5.19 -18.35 -0.25
C SER A 109 -6.50 -17.69 -0.63
N GLN A 110 -6.96 -16.66 0.09
CA GLN A 110 -8.19 -15.93 -0.20
C GLN A 110 -7.89 -14.45 -0.47
N PRO A 111 -8.60 -13.81 -1.43
CA PRO A 111 -8.40 -12.39 -1.71
C PRO A 111 -8.80 -11.53 -0.51
N ASN A 112 -8.40 -10.25 -0.55
CA ASN A 112 -8.90 -9.28 0.42
C ASN A 112 -10.44 -9.22 0.37
N PRO A 113 -11.16 -9.30 1.52
CA PRO A 113 -12.63 -9.24 1.55
C PRO A 113 -13.21 -7.96 0.97
N GLN A 114 -12.41 -6.89 0.90
CA GLN A 114 -12.80 -5.61 0.32
C GLN A 114 -12.20 -5.37 -1.07
N LYS A 115 -11.59 -6.39 -1.72
CA LYS A 115 -10.99 -6.25 -3.07
C LYS A 115 -11.96 -5.63 -4.08
N GLN A 116 -13.18 -6.17 -4.16
CA GLN A 116 -14.19 -5.66 -5.10
C GLN A 116 -14.55 -4.20 -4.83
N THR A 117 -14.59 -3.79 -3.55
CA THR A 117 -14.77 -2.38 -3.19
C THR A 117 -13.59 -1.55 -3.72
N PHE A 118 -12.36 -1.98 -3.50
CA PHE A 118 -11.17 -1.25 -3.96
C PHE A 118 -11.10 -1.14 -5.49
N GLU A 119 -11.52 -2.18 -6.22
CA GLU A 119 -11.62 -2.18 -7.68
C GLU A 119 -12.71 -1.23 -8.17
N ARG A 120 -13.90 -1.30 -7.58
CA ARG A 120 -15.04 -0.44 -7.95
C ARG A 120 -14.72 1.05 -7.77
N GLU A 121 -14.01 1.40 -6.70
CA GLU A 121 -13.59 2.78 -6.46
C GLU A 121 -12.36 3.20 -7.29
N GLY A 122 -11.81 2.32 -8.14
CA GLY A 122 -10.66 2.59 -9.00
C GLY A 122 -9.30 2.67 -8.28
N LEU A 123 -9.25 2.30 -7.00
CA LEU A 123 -8.05 2.43 -6.17
C LEU A 123 -6.92 1.54 -6.69
N LEU A 124 -7.20 0.28 -7.03
CA LEU A 124 -6.16 -0.64 -7.51
C LEU A 124 -5.50 -0.14 -8.80
N THR A 125 -6.29 0.42 -9.71
CA THR A 125 -5.78 1.03 -10.95
C THR A 125 -4.91 2.25 -10.66
N GLN A 126 -5.32 3.11 -9.74
CA GLN A 126 -4.53 4.29 -9.34
C GLN A 126 -3.20 3.90 -8.68
N LEU A 127 -3.22 2.97 -7.73
CA LEU A 127 -2.02 2.46 -7.08
C LEU A 127 -1.06 1.82 -8.09
N ALA A 128 -1.59 1.02 -9.03
CA ALA A 128 -0.78 0.38 -10.06
C ALA A 128 -0.11 1.41 -10.98
N ARG A 129 -0.82 2.48 -11.35
CA ARG A 129 -0.25 3.60 -12.13
C ARG A 129 0.87 4.30 -11.37
N ILE A 130 0.70 4.55 -10.07
CA ILE A 130 1.76 5.16 -9.23
C ILE A 130 3.02 4.29 -9.25
N VAL A 131 2.87 2.97 -9.08
CA VAL A 131 4.01 2.04 -9.10
C VAL A 131 4.64 1.95 -10.48
N ALA A 132 3.85 1.90 -11.55
CA ALA A 132 4.35 1.86 -12.93
C ALA A 132 5.17 3.12 -13.29
N ASN A 133 4.80 4.26 -12.74
CA ASN A 133 5.47 5.55 -12.97
C ASN A 133 6.52 5.88 -11.90
N ALA A 134 6.98 4.91 -11.10
CA ALA A 134 7.90 5.16 -10.00
C ALA A 134 9.21 5.87 -10.41
N ASN A 135 9.61 5.75 -11.68
CA ASN A 135 10.83 6.39 -12.21
C ASN A 135 10.65 7.89 -12.52
N ASP A 136 9.43 8.42 -12.51
CA ASP A 136 9.19 9.84 -12.71
C ASP A 136 9.71 10.61 -11.49
N SER A 137 10.53 11.63 -11.73
CA SER A 137 11.15 12.45 -10.67
C SER A 137 10.14 13.17 -9.78
N GLU A 138 8.89 13.27 -10.22
CA GLU A 138 7.78 13.89 -9.48
C GLU A 138 7.08 12.91 -8.52
N GLN A 139 7.36 11.60 -8.62
CA GLN A 139 6.76 10.62 -7.71
C GLN A 139 7.51 10.58 -6.38
N ASP A 140 6.76 10.83 -5.31
CA ASP A 140 7.26 10.62 -3.96
C ASP A 140 7.44 9.12 -3.69
N VAL A 141 8.65 8.74 -3.27
CA VAL A 141 9.02 7.34 -3.00
C VAL A 141 8.09 6.72 -1.96
N ALA A 142 7.72 7.46 -0.91
CA ALA A 142 6.90 6.91 0.16
C ALA A 142 5.50 6.56 -0.37
N THR A 143 4.98 7.37 -1.29
CA THR A 143 3.72 7.13 -2.02
C THR A 143 3.81 5.88 -2.90
N VAL A 144 4.90 5.71 -3.65
CA VAL A 144 5.17 4.49 -4.43
C VAL A 144 5.23 3.26 -3.52
N GLY A 145 5.95 3.35 -2.41
CA GLY A 145 6.09 2.26 -1.44
C GLY A 145 4.76 1.84 -0.81
N ALA A 146 3.99 2.80 -0.30
CA ALA A 146 2.67 2.54 0.24
C ALA A 146 1.75 1.90 -0.82
N SER A 147 1.82 2.38 -2.07
CA SER A 147 1.02 1.85 -3.18
C SER A 147 1.36 0.40 -3.50
N ALA A 148 2.65 0.08 -3.56
CA ALA A 148 3.12 -1.28 -3.81
C ALA A 148 2.69 -2.26 -2.70
N ILE A 149 2.78 -1.85 -1.43
CA ILE A 149 2.34 -2.65 -0.28
C ILE A 149 0.82 -2.87 -0.31
N ALA A 150 0.06 -1.81 -0.58
CA ALA A 150 -1.40 -1.86 -0.71
C ALA A 150 -1.83 -2.87 -1.79
N ILE A 151 -1.20 -2.84 -2.97
CA ILE A 151 -1.43 -3.83 -4.04
C ILE A 151 -1.14 -5.25 -3.54
N GLY A 152 -0.02 -5.48 -2.85
CA GLY A 152 0.29 -6.77 -2.25
C GLY A 152 -0.81 -7.29 -1.31
N HIS A 153 -1.39 -6.40 -0.48
CA HIS A 153 -2.50 -6.74 0.41
C HIS A 153 -3.84 -6.95 -0.29
N ALA A 154 -4.08 -6.28 -1.41
CA ALA A 154 -5.28 -6.46 -2.22
C ALA A 154 -5.28 -7.82 -2.95
N TYR A 155 -4.14 -8.23 -3.48
CA TYR A 155 -4.03 -9.28 -4.50
C TYR A 155 -3.59 -10.67 -4.02
N LYS A 156 -3.51 -10.91 -2.69
CA LYS A 156 -3.27 -12.25 -2.07
C LYS A 156 -3.58 -13.44 -3.00
N ALA A 157 -2.65 -14.39 -3.11
CA ALA A 157 -2.58 -15.65 -3.89
C ALA A 157 -3.41 -15.79 -5.17
N THR A 158 -4.72 -15.62 -5.04
CA THR A 158 -5.77 -15.85 -6.03
C THR A 158 -5.71 -14.97 -7.27
N ASN A 159 -5.15 -13.76 -7.21
CA ASN A 159 -5.25 -12.79 -8.31
C ASN A 159 -3.91 -12.24 -8.82
N HIS A 160 -2.76 -12.90 -8.54
CA HIS A 160 -1.50 -12.44 -9.16
C HIS A 160 -1.51 -12.57 -10.69
N ILE A 161 -2.43 -13.36 -11.26
CA ILE A 161 -2.60 -13.46 -12.73
C ILE A 161 -2.84 -12.06 -13.32
N ASP A 162 -3.67 -11.22 -12.70
CA ASP A 162 -3.97 -9.86 -13.20
C ASP A 162 -2.76 -8.93 -13.12
N ILE A 163 -1.97 -9.03 -12.04
CA ILE A 163 -0.72 -8.28 -11.88
C ILE A 163 0.30 -8.72 -12.95
N MET A 164 0.41 -10.03 -13.16
CA MET A 164 1.36 -10.61 -14.12
C MET A 164 0.94 -10.33 -15.58
N ALA A 165 -0.36 -10.23 -15.87
CA ALA A 165 -0.89 -10.03 -17.22
C ALA A 165 -0.63 -8.63 -17.79
N ASN A 166 -0.50 -7.59 -16.94
CA ASN A 166 -0.40 -6.20 -17.39
C ASN A 166 1.05 -5.70 -17.63
N GLY A 167 2.00 -6.60 -17.88
CA GLY A 167 3.39 -6.22 -18.18
C GLY A 167 4.21 -5.76 -16.95
N TYR A 168 3.60 -5.74 -15.77
CA TYR A 168 4.20 -5.36 -14.49
C TYR A 168 5.53 -6.06 -14.18
N VAL A 169 5.66 -7.30 -14.65
CA VAL A 169 6.85 -8.15 -14.49
C VAL A 169 8.08 -7.56 -15.20
N ARG A 170 7.88 -7.01 -16.40
CA ARG A 170 8.93 -6.32 -17.15
C ARG A 170 9.39 -5.09 -16.37
N ASP A 171 8.43 -4.40 -15.76
CA ASP A 171 8.68 -3.19 -14.99
C ASP A 171 9.39 -3.52 -13.67
N LEU A 172 9.08 -4.64 -13.00
CA LEU A 172 9.75 -5.11 -11.79
C LEU A 172 11.27 -5.26 -11.96
N LYS A 173 11.74 -5.82 -13.07
CA LYS A 173 13.18 -5.94 -13.34
C LYS A 173 13.84 -4.56 -13.46
N ALA A 174 13.19 -3.63 -14.16
CA ALA A 174 13.70 -2.26 -14.29
C ALA A 174 13.72 -1.53 -12.94
N LEU A 175 12.69 -1.73 -12.12
CA LEU A 175 12.58 -1.14 -10.79
C LEU A 175 13.63 -1.70 -9.80
N LEU A 176 13.96 -2.99 -9.87
CA LEU A 176 15.01 -3.61 -9.06
C LEU A 176 16.43 -3.17 -9.47
N SER A 177 16.60 -2.67 -10.70
CA SER A 177 17.87 -2.13 -11.21
C SER A 177 17.87 -0.60 -11.24
N ASN A 178 16.95 0.05 -10.54
CA ASN A 178 16.84 1.51 -10.52
C ASN A 178 18.02 2.15 -9.76
N GLN A 179 18.45 3.34 -10.19
CA GLN A 179 19.51 4.12 -9.53
C GLN A 179 19.05 4.72 -8.20
N ASN A 180 17.76 4.93 -8.02
CA ASN A 180 17.13 5.39 -6.79
C ASN A 180 16.94 4.20 -5.84
N GLU A 181 17.85 4.07 -4.88
CA GLU A 181 17.87 3.05 -3.82
C GLU A 181 16.52 2.85 -3.13
N LYS A 182 15.79 3.95 -2.93
CA LYS A 182 14.48 3.98 -2.31
C LYS A 182 13.42 3.28 -3.18
N ILE A 183 13.46 3.42 -4.50
CA ILE A 183 12.61 2.66 -5.44
C ILE A 183 12.98 1.17 -5.38
N VAL A 184 14.28 0.86 -5.35
CA VAL A 184 14.77 -0.52 -5.26
C VAL A 184 14.25 -1.19 -3.98
N GLU A 185 14.35 -0.52 -2.84
CA GLU A 185 13.84 -1.01 -1.55
C GLU A 185 12.35 -1.39 -1.61
N LYS A 186 11.51 -0.51 -2.18
CA LYS A 186 10.07 -0.78 -2.30
C LYS A 186 9.76 -1.88 -3.31
N SER A 187 10.56 -1.99 -4.36
CA SER A 187 10.43 -3.03 -5.38
C SER A 187 10.81 -4.41 -4.83
N LEU A 188 11.80 -4.48 -3.95
CA LEU A 188 12.14 -5.69 -3.19
C LEU A 188 10.99 -6.11 -2.27
N LEU A 189 10.42 -5.18 -1.50
CA LEU A 189 9.29 -5.46 -0.62
C LEU A 189 8.10 -6.02 -1.39
N LEU A 190 7.71 -5.34 -2.46
CA LEU A 190 6.63 -5.76 -3.34
C LEU A 190 6.87 -7.14 -3.94
N SER A 191 8.06 -7.38 -4.49
CA SER A 191 8.43 -8.70 -5.03
C SER A 191 8.34 -9.79 -3.95
N GLY A 192 8.77 -9.47 -2.73
CA GLY A 192 8.65 -10.34 -1.57
C GLY A 192 7.20 -10.64 -1.22
N PHE A 193 6.33 -9.63 -1.21
CA PHE A 193 4.90 -9.82 -0.96
C PHE A 193 4.24 -10.68 -2.05
N LEU A 194 4.55 -10.45 -3.32
CA LEU A 194 4.00 -11.21 -4.43
C LEU A 194 4.46 -12.67 -4.43
N ILE A 195 5.69 -12.97 -4.02
CA ILE A 195 6.10 -14.36 -3.85
C ILE A 195 5.47 -14.96 -2.60
N ALA A 196 5.60 -14.30 -1.44
CA ALA A 196 5.15 -14.85 -0.16
C ALA A 196 3.65 -15.16 -0.16
N LEU A 197 2.86 -14.27 -0.76
CA LEU A 197 1.41 -14.38 -0.79
C LEU A 197 0.90 -15.09 -2.05
N GLY A 198 1.74 -15.48 -3.01
CA GLY A 198 1.31 -16.06 -4.28
C GLY A 198 0.79 -17.49 -4.21
N SER A 199 -0.08 -17.88 -5.15
CA SER A 199 -0.36 -19.29 -5.44
C SER A 199 0.92 -19.99 -5.92
N ASN A 200 0.99 -21.32 -5.85
CA ASN A 200 2.18 -22.06 -6.30
C ASN A 200 2.54 -21.76 -7.76
N THR A 201 1.55 -21.70 -8.65
CA THR A 201 1.75 -21.33 -10.05
C THR A 201 2.34 -19.92 -10.18
N ASN A 202 1.77 -18.95 -9.45
CA ASN A 202 2.23 -17.56 -9.50
C ASN A 202 3.64 -17.41 -8.91
N LYS A 203 3.95 -18.15 -7.84
CA LYS A 203 5.30 -18.21 -7.26
C LYS A 203 6.32 -18.71 -8.25
N ILE A 204 6.02 -19.81 -8.96
CA ILE A 204 6.92 -20.38 -9.98
C ILE A 204 7.17 -19.35 -11.09
N SER A 205 6.12 -18.71 -11.61
CA SER A 205 6.26 -17.68 -12.65
C SER A 205 7.07 -16.47 -12.16
N LEU A 206 6.77 -15.92 -10.97
CA LEU A 206 7.49 -14.78 -10.39
C LEU A 206 8.97 -15.10 -10.14
N LYS A 207 9.28 -16.32 -9.66
CA LYS A 207 10.67 -16.79 -9.47
C LYS A 207 11.48 -16.81 -10.76
N GLN A 208 10.85 -17.19 -11.88
CA GLN A 208 11.51 -17.18 -13.19
C GLN A 208 11.83 -15.78 -13.68
N TRP A 209 11.06 -14.77 -13.24
CA TRP A 209 11.19 -13.41 -13.76
C TRP A 209 12.03 -12.49 -12.88
N ILE A 210 12.08 -12.74 -11.57
CA ILE A 210 12.90 -11.95 -10.65
C ILE A 210 14.37 -12.37 -10.82
N PRO A 211 15.26 -11.45 -11.24
CA PRO A 211 16.65 -11.78 -11.49
C PRO A 211 17.40 -12.05 -10.18
N VAL A 212 17.55 -13.34 -9.82
CA VAL A 212 18.22 -13.80 -8.59
C VAL A 212 19.58 -13.14 -8.39
N ALA A 213 20.39 -13.01 -9.45
CA ALA A 213 21.72 -12.38 -9.35
C ALA A 213 21.65 -10.91 -8.90
N VAL A 214 20.66 -10.14 -9.37
CA VAL A 214 20.46 -8.74 -8.95
C VAL A 214 20.02 -8.71 -7.49
N VAL A 215 19.08 -9.56 -7.09
CA VAL A 215 18.63 -9.64 -5.69
C VAL A 215 19.78 -10.06 -4.77
N GLN A 216 20.64 -10.97 -5.20
CA GLN A 216 21.83 -11.38 -4.46
C GLN A 216 22.81 -10.22 -4.30
N GLN A 217 23.08 -9.44 -5.35
CA GLN A 217 23.89 -8.24 -5.26
C GLN A 217 23.29 -7.22 -4.29
N LEU A 218 21.98 -6.98 -4.36
CA LEU A 218 21.27 -6.07 -3.47
C LEU A 218 21.28 -6.54 -2.01
N SER A 219 21.36 -7.85 -1.75
CA SER A 219 21.51 -8.37 -0.39
C SER A 219 22.83 -7.95 0.28
N LEU A 220 23.81 -7.51 -0.50
CA LEU A 220 25.10 -6.98 -0.04
C LEU A 220 25.15 -5.44 -0.07
N ASN A 221 24.02 -4.76 -0.31
CA ASN A 221 23.96 -3.30 -0.35
C ASN A 221 24.32 -2.69 1.02
N GLN A 222 24.92 -1.49 1.03
CA GLN A 222 25.27 -0.79 2.26
C GLN A 222 24.04 -0.27 3.02
N ASP A 223 22.96 0.06 2.30
CA ASP A 223 21.67 0.37 2.88
C ASP A 223 21.10 -0.89 3.54
N LYS A 224 20.85 -0.78 4.85
CA LYS A 224 20.41 -1.89 5.69
C LYS A 224 19.02 -2.39 5.30
N GLU A 225 18.11 -1.51 4.87
CA GLU A 225 16.76 -1.90 4.49
C GLU A 225 16.75 -2.63 3.16
N ILE A 226 17.54 -2.16 2.18
CA ILE A 226 17.74 -2.86 0.91
C ILE A 226 18.36 -4.23 1.13
N SER A 227 19.48 -4.29 1.86
CA SER A 227 20.16 -5.55 2.17
C SER A 227 19.22 -6.54 2.87
N ARG A 228 18.48 -6.08 3.90
CA ARG A 228 17.52 -6.89 4.64
C ARG A 228 16.38 -7.39 3.75
N ASN A 229 15.75 -6.51 2.98
CA ASN A 229 14.62 -6.87 2.11
C ASN A 229 15.06 -7.80 0.96
N ALA A 230 16.24 -7.56 0.38
CA ALA A 230 16.82 -8.43 -0.63
C ALA A 230 17.19 -9.81 -0.07
N GLY A 231 17.74 -9.88 1.14
CA GLY A 231 18.00 -11.16 1.82
C GLY A 231 16.72 -11.96 2.08
N MET A 232 15.64 -11.30 2.51
CA MET A 232 14.34 -11.94 2.68
C MET A 232 13.77 -12.45 1.35
N LEU A 233 13.83 -11.62 0.29
CA LEU A 233 13.39 -12.01 -1.04
C LEU A 233 14.22 -13.17 -1.60
N LEU A 234 15.54 -13.15 -1.43
CA LEU A 234 16.44 -14.21 -1.89
C LEU A 234 16.08 -15.55 -1.25
N LYS A 235 15.78 -15.57 0.06
CA LYS A 235 15.30 -16.78 0.74
C LYS A 235 14.02 -17.31 0.09
N LEU A 236 13.05 -16.45 -0.19
CA LEU A 236 11.80 -16.84 -0.85
C LEU A 236 12.00 -17.36 -2.28
N LEU A 237 13.03 -16.86 -2.99
CA LEU A 237 13.38 -17.32 -4.34
C LEU A 237 14.02 -18.71 -4.36
N MET A 238 14.74 -19.08 -3.29
CA MET A 238 15.50 -20.34 -3.18
C MET A 238 14.73 -21.51 -2.56
N GLU A 239 13.66 -21.24 -1.82
CA GLU A 239 12.69 -22.26 -1.34
C GLU A 239 11.88 -22.89 -2.49
#